data_AF-A0AA96MXX4-F1
#
_entry.id   AF-A0AA96MXX4-F1
#
_cell.length_a   1.000
_cell.length_b   1.000
_cell.length_c   1.000
_cell.angle_alpha   90.00
_cell.angle_beta   90.00
_cell.angle_gamma   90.00
#
_symmetry.space_group_name_H-M   'P 1'
#
loop_
_entity.id
_entity.type
_entity.pdbx_description
1 polymer ?
#
loop_
_entity_poly.entity_id
_entity_poly.type
_entity_poly.pdbx_seq_one_letter_code
_entity_poly.pdbx_strand_id
1 'polypeptide(L)'
;MTKQLERILQEIQATAGLIREDDAAQLVNRILEAKKIFGACAGRSGFTAKLFAMRMIHADLEPYVVGETYANTEEGDLLIVGSGSGETKSLVAMAEEAKSIGANVAAVTIFLRSICVP
;
A
#
# COMPACT_ATOMS: atom_id res chain seq x y z
N MET A 1 -15.55 -25.20 -11.57
CA MET A 1 -14.84 -23.99 -12.01
C MET A 1 -15.74 -22.76 -11.98
N THR A 2 -16.88 -22.73 -12.70
CA THR A 2 -17.83 -21.59 -12.68
C THR A 2 -18.34 -21.22 -11.28
N LYS A 3 -18.78 -22.21 -10.49
CA LYS A 3 -19.21 -21.98 -9.09
C LYS A 3 -18.13 -21.35 -8.18
N GLN A 4 -16.86 -21.67 -8.40
CA GLN A 4 -15.75 -21.09 -7.62
C GLN A 4 -15.47 -19.65 -8.05
N LEU A 5 -15.56 -19.38 -9.36
CA LEU A 5 -15.42 -18.02 -9.89
C LEU A 5 -16.54 -17.10 -9.38
N GLU A 6 -17.79 -17.57 -9.40
CA GLU A 6 -18.94 -16.85 -8.84
C GLU A 6 -18.72 -16.51 -7.37
N ARG A 7 -18.21 -17.46 -6.59
CA ARG A 7 -17.90 -17.23 -5.18
C ARG A 7 -16.78 -16.20 -4.98
N ILE A 8 -15.72 -16.25 -5.78
CA ILE A 8 -14.63 -15.25 -5.73
C ILE A 8 -15.17 -13.85 -6.03
N LEU A 9 -16.02 -13.71 -7.06
CA LEU A 9 -16.63 -12.42 -7.42
C LEU A 9 -17.50 -11.88 -6.29
N GLN A 10 -18.30 -12.74 -5.64
CA GLN A 10 -19.11 -12.36 -4.48
C GLN A 10 -18.24 -11.89 -3.31
N GLU A 11 -17.15 -12.60 -3.00
CA GLU A 11 -16.20 -12.23 -1.93
C GLU A 11 -15.53 -10.88 -2.23
N ILE A 12 -15.11 -10.64 -3.48
CA ILE A 12 -14.53 -9.35 -3.90
C ILE A 12 -15.55 -8.22 -3.76
N GLN A 13 -16.78 -8.41 -4.26
CA GLN A 13 -17.82 -7.38 -4.22
C GLN A 13 -18.22 -7.03 -2.78
N ALA A 14 -18.40 -8.05 -1.93
CA ALA A 14 -18.71 -7.84 -0.52
C ALA A 14 -17.58 -7.10 0.21
N THR A 15 -16.32 -7.47 -0.04
CA THR A 15 -15.17 -6.84 0.62
C THR A 15 -14.94 -5.41 0.12
N ALA A 16 -15.08 -5.16 -1.18
CA ALA A 16 -14.95 -3.83 -1.76
C ALA A 16 -15.99 -2.86 -1.18
N GLY A 17 -17.21 -3.32 -0.89
CA GLY A 17 -18.25 -2.53 -0.23
C GLY A 17 -17.98 -2.17 1.23
N LEU A 18 -16.95 -2.75 1.87
CA LEU A 18 -16.54 -2.41 3.23
C LEU A 18 -15.46 -1.31 3.29
N ILE A 19 -14.90 -0.92 2.14
CA ILE A 19 -13.87 0.11 2.07
C ILE A 19 -14.54 1.47 2.30
N ARG A 20 -14.03 2.23 3.26
CA ARG A 20 -14.50 3.59 3.55
C ARG A 20 -14.02 4.53 2.45
N GLU A 21 -14.95 5.23 1.81
CA GLU A 21 -14.63 6.17 0.73
C GLU A 21 -13.70 7.30 1.19
N ASP A 22 -13.88 7.80 2.41
CA ASP A 22 -13.03 8.86 2.97
C ASP A 22 -11.56 8.44 3.10
N ASP A 23 -11.30 7.20 3.50
CA ASP A 23 -9.94 6.67 3.67
C ASP A 23 -9.27 6.49 2.29
N ALA A 24 -10.05 6.02 1.30
CA ALA A 24 -9.60 5.91 -0.08
C ALA A 24 -9.29 7.28 -0.71
N ALA A 25 -10.17 8.27 -0.49
CA ALA A 25 -9.96 9.64 -0.96
C ALA A 25 -8.72 10.28 -0.32
N GLN A 26 -8.51 10.07 0.98
CA GLN A 26 -7.30 10.52 1.66
C GLN A 26 -6.04 9.88 1.08
N LEU A 27 -6.05 8.57 0.82
CA LEU A 27 -4.93 7.88 0.19
C LEU A 27 -4.62 8.46 -1.20
N VAL A 28 -5.64 8.73 -2.01
CA VAL A 28 -5.46 9.37 -3.33
C VAL A 28 -4.81 10.75 -3.18
N ASN A 29 -5.29 11.59 -2.27
CA ASN A 29 -4.68 12.91 -2.05
C ASN A 29 -3.21 12.79 -1.61
N ARG A 30 -2.90 11.88 -0.69
CA ARG A 30 -1.51 11.61 -0.25
C ARG A 30 -0.63 11.15 -1.41
N ILE A 31 -1.15 10.31 -2.31
CA ILE A 31 -0.43 9.86 -3.50
C ILE A 31 -0.12 11.05 -4.43
N LEU A 32 -1.08 11.96 -4.63
CA LEU A 32 -0.91 13.12 -5.51
C LEU A 32 0.00 14.21 -4.92
N GLU A 33 0.07 14.30 -3.59
CA GLU A 33 0.94 15.24 -2.87
C GLU A 33 2.39 14.75 -2.73
N ALA A 34 2.62 13.43 -2.80
CA ALA A 34 3.93 12.82 -2.59
C ALA A 34 4.89 13.09 -3.75
N LYS A 35 6.16 13.35 -3.44
CA LYS A 35 7.21 13.46 -4.46
C LYS A 35 7.56 12.10 -5.04
N LYS A 36 7.88 11.12 -4.16
CA LYS A 36 8.09 9.72 -4.52
C LYS A 36 7.14 8.83 -3.72
N ILE A 37 6.71 7.73 -4.33
CA ILE A 37 5.77 6.79 -3.72
C ILE A 37 6.46 5.42 -3.62
N PHE A 38 6.53 4.84 -2.43
CA PHE A 38 7.16 3.55 -2.19
C PHE A 38 6.11 2.51 -1.83
N GLY A 39 6.03 1.41 -2.59
CA GLY A 39 5.20 0.26 -2.28
C GLY A 39 5.98 -0.82 -1.54
N ALA A 40 5.52 -1.20 -0.34
CA ALA A 40 6.11 -2.27 0.46
C ALA A 40 5.06 -3.33 0.84
N CYS A 41 5.22 -4.53 0.29
CA CYS A 41 4.33 -5.66 0.53
C CYS A 41 5.13 -6.97 0.55
N ALA A 42 4.72 -7.92 1.39
CA ALA A 42 5.32 -9.25 1.43
C ALA A 42 4.50 -10.28 0.62
N GLY A 43 5.19 -11.25 0.00
CA GLY A 43 4.55 -12.38 -0.69
C GLY A 43 3.70 -11.96 -1.90
N ARG A 44 2.49 -12.53 -2.03
CA ARG A 44 1.60 -12.26 -3.17
C ARG A 44 1.16 -10.79 -3.26
N SER A 45 1.02 -10.11 -2.13
CA SER A 45 0.71 -8.68 -2.09
C SER A 45 1.81 -7.83 -2.75
N GLY A 46 3.04 -8.35 -2.82
CA GLY A 46 4.13 -7.74 -3.58
C GLY A 46 3.84 -7.64 -5.08
N PHE A 47 3.17 -8.62 -5.68
CA PHE A 47 2.76 -8.55 -7.09
C PHE A 47 1.73 -7.45 -7.33
N THR A 48 0.79 -7.28 -6.40
CA THR A 48 -0.20 -6.19 -6.46
C THR A 48 0.48 -4.83 -6.33
N ALA A 49 1.46 -4.68 -5.44
CA ALA A 49 2.24 -3.44 -5.31
C ALA A 49 2.99 -3.10 -6.60
N LYS A 50 3.59 -4.09 -7.27
CA LYS A 50 4.26 -3.90 -8.57
C LYS A 50 3.28 -3.46 -9.66
N LEU A 51 2.13 -4.13 -9.77
CA LEU A 51 1.09 -3.74 -10.73
C LEU A 51 0.63 -2.30 -10.49
N PHE A 52 0.46 -1.93 -9.22
CA PHE A 52 0.02 -0.60 -8.84
C PHE A 52 1.07 0.47 -9.16
N ALA A 53 2.35 0.22 -8.85
CA ALA A 53 3.46 1.09 -9.25
C ALA A 53 3.52 1.26 -10.77
N MET A 54 3.36 0.19 -11.56
CA MET A 54 3.33 0.31 -13.02
C MET A 54 2.19 1.21 -13.53
N ARG A 55 1.02 1.21 -12.86
CA ARG A 55 -0.09 2.10 -13.22
C ARG A 55 0.18 3.55 -12.83
N MET A 56 0.86 3.78 -11.71
CA MET A 56 1.26 5.12 -11.29
C MET A 56 2.26 5.76 -12.27
N ILE A 57 3.21 5.00 -12.82
CA ILE A 57 4.11 5.49 -13.87
C ILE A 57 3.31 6.01 -15.08
N HIS A 58 2.27 5.29 -15.50
CA HIS A 58 1.41 5.71 -16.61
C HIS A 58 0.54 6.94 -16.29
N ALA A 59 0.46 7.34 -15.02
CA ALA A 59 -0.22 8.55 -14.56
C ALA A 59 0.77 9.70 -14.27
N ASP A 60 2.00 9.61 -14.78
CA ASP A 60 3.08 10.58 -14.59
C ASP A 60 3.48 10.79 -13.11
N LEU A 61 3.34 9.74 -12.30
CA LEU A 61 3.84 9.71 -10.90
C LEU A 61 5.19 9.00 -10.82
N GLU A 62 5.87 9.15 -9.68
CA GLU A 62 7.20 8.56 -9.43
C GLU A 62 7.17 7.43 -8.37
N PRO A 63 6.68 6.22 -8.72
CA PRO A 63 6.57 5.10 -7.80
C PRO A 63 7.80 4.18 -7.81
N TYR A 64 8.05 3.55 -6.66
CA TYR A 64 9.12 2.59 -6.40
C TYR A 64 8.56 1.39 -5.64
N VAL A 65 9.15 0.21 -5.85
CA VAL A 65 8.80 -0.99 -5.09
C VAL A 65 10.00 -1.41 -4.26
N VAL A 66 9.80 -1.52 -2.95
CA VAL A 66 10.87 -1.88 -2.01
C VAL A 66 11.40 -3.27 -2.34
N GLY A 67 12.72 -3.36 -2.49
CA GLY A 67 13.43 -4.60 -2.81
C GLY A 67 13.71 -4.83 -4.30
N GLU A 68 13.21 -3.97 -5.21
CA GLU A 68 13.56 -4.04 -6.64
C GLU A 68 14.47 -2.90 -7.07
N THR A 69 14.11 -1.67 -6.72
CA THR A 69 14.85 -0.46 -7.11
C THR A 69 15.52 0.15 -5.90
N TYR A 70 16.78 0.54 -6.06
CA TYR A 70 17.48 1.33 -5.05
C TYR A 70 17.08 2.80 -5.21
N ALA A 71 16.14 3.24 -4.38
CA ALA A 71 15.76 4.64 -4.23
C ALA A 71 15.69 4.96 -2.73
N ASN A 72 16.27 6.09 -2.34
CA ASN A 72 16.23 6.54 -0.96
C ASN A 72 14.90 7.25 -0.71
N THR A 73 14.26 6.92 0.41
CA THR A 73 13.09 7.64 0.92
C THR A 73 13.55 8.94 1.57
N GLU A 74 12.87 10.04 1.25
CA GLU A 74 13.15 11.39 1.73
C GLU A 74 11.93 11.99 2.43
N GLU A 75 12.12 13.11 3.12
CA GLU A 75 11.03 13.84 3.77
C GLU A 75 9.97 14.28 2.73
N GLY A 76 8.70 14.03 3.05
CA GLY A 76 7.56 14.33 2.18
C GLY A 76 7.23 13.25 1.14
N ASP A 77 8.02 12.17 1.06
CA ASP A 77 7.64 10.99 0.28
C ASP A 77 6.49 10.21 0.95
N LEU A 78 5.91 9.24 0.23
CA LEU A 78 4.86 8.36 0.74
C LEU A 78 5.28 6.89 0.68
N LEU A 79 5.26 6.22 1.82
CA LEU A 79 5.36 4.76 1.90
C LEU A 79 3.95 4.14 2.03
N ILE A 80 3.56 3.33 1.06
CA ILE A 80 2.34 2.51 1.07
C ILE A 80 2.71 1.08 1.48
N VAL A 81 2.24 0.67 2.65
CA VAL A 81 2.48 -0.67 3.20
C VAL A 81 1.22 -1.53 3.07
N GLY A 82 1.34 -2.69 2.42
CA GLY A 82 0.26 -3.67 2.36
C GLY A 82 0.54 -4.89 3.24
N SER A 83 -0.23 -5.04 4.32
CA SER A 83 -0.14 -6.20 5.22
C SER A 83 -1.50 -6.57 5.77
N GLY A 84 -1.98 -7.79 5.47
CA GLY A 84 -3.26 -8.26 5.99
C GLY A 84 -3.33 -8.28 7.52
N SER A 85 -2.26 -8.75 8.18
CA SER A 85 -2.17 -8.75 9.66
C SER A 85 -1.70 -7.42 10.24
N GLY A 86 -0.95 -6.62 9.48
CA GLY A 86 -0.34 -5.38 9.99
C GLY A 86 0.80 -5.63 11.00
N GLU A 87 1.32 -6.85 11.06
CA GLU A 87 2.36 -7.28 12.02
C GLU A 87 3.60 -7.87 11.32
N THR A 88 3.65 -7.80 9.99
CA THR A 88 4.80 -8.32 9.25
C THR A 88 6.04 -7.52 9.63
N LYS A 89 6.95 -8.14 10.41
CA LYS A 89 8.10 -7.46 11.04
C LYS A 89 8.93 -6.60 10.09
N SER A 90 9.17 -7.07 8.87
CA SER A 90 9.91 -6.31 7.86
C SER A 90 9.18 -5.04 7.44
N LEU A 91 7.86 -5.10 7.29
CA LEU A 91 7.02 -3.97 6.89
C LEU A 91 6.85 -2.97 8.04
N VAL A 92 6.77 -3.47 9.29
CA VAL A 92 6.80 -2.63 10.49
C VAL A 92 8.09 -1.80 10.55
N ALA A 93 9.24 -2.45 10.42
CA ALA A 93 10.53 -1.77 10.46
C ALA A 93 10.65 -0.70 9.34
N MET A 94 10.15 -0.99 8.14
CA MET A 94 10.11 -0.01 7.04
C MET A 94 9.19 1.17 7.35
N ALA A 95 8.03 0.93 7.96
CA ALA A 95 7.10 1.99 8.36
C ALA A 95 7.67 2.88 9.47
N GLU A 96 8.37 2.30 10.45
CA GLU A 96 9.06 3.04 11.51
C GLU A 96 10.19 3.91 10.94
N GLU A 97 10.99 3.37 10.02
CA GLU A 97 12.07 4.11 9.38
C GLU A 97 11.56 5.23 8.47
N ALA A 98 10.50 5.00 7.69
CA ALA A 98 9.90 6.06 6.88
C ALA A 98 9.42 7.23 7.76
N LYS A 99 8.83 6.94 8.93
CA LYS A 99 8.45 7.97 9.89
C LYS A 99 9.65 8.69 10.49
N SER A 100 10.74 7.98 10.80
CA SER A 100 11.96 8.59 11.38
C SER A 100 12.60 9.61 10.43
N ILE A 101 12.46 9.39 9.12
CA ILE A 101 12.94 10.27 8.04
C ILE A 101 11.96 11.43 7.75
N GLY A 102 10.73 11.39 8.28
CA GLY A 102 9.69 12.39 8.01
C GLY A 102 8.88 12.11 6.74
N ALA A 103 8.93 10.88 6.20
CA ALA A 103 8.04 10.45 5.14
C ALA A 103 6.64 10.10 5.69
N ASN A 104 5.64 10.24 4.84
CA ASN A 104 4.27 9.83 5.13
C ASN A 104 4.13 8.32 5.02
N VAL A 105 3.30 7.71 5.87
CA VAL A 105 3.01 6.27 5.82
C VAL A 105 1.52 6.05 5.68
N ALA A 106 1.13 5.27 4.67
CA ALA A 106 -0.22 4.75 4.49
C ALA A 106 -0.21 3.22 4.59
N ALA A 107 -1.11 2.66 5.38
CA ALA A 107 -1.22 1.22 5.58
C ALA A 107 -2.53 0.67 5.00
N VAL A 108 -2.44 -0.34 4.14
CA VAL A 108 -3.56 -1.14 3.66
C VAL A 108 -3.58 -2.45 4.45
N THR A 109 -4.49 -2.53 5.42
CA THR A 109 -4.58 -3.65 6.37
C THR A 109 -6.01 -3.93 6.82
N ILE A 110 -6.25 -5.11 7.38
CA ILE A 110 -7.53 -5.51 7.98
C ILE A 110 -7.63 -5.00 9.42
N PHE A 111 -6.49 -4.71 10.07
CA PHE A 111 -6.42 -4.30 11.48
C PHE A 111 -6.03 -2.83 11.65
N LEU A 112 -7.02 -1.98 11.93
CA LEU A 112 -6.83 -0.54 12.17
C LEU A 112 -5.98 -0.22 13.42
N ARG A 113 -5.87 -1.16 14.36
CA ARG A 113 -4.92 -1.10 15.49
C ARG A 113 -3.87 -2.19 15.29
N SER A 114 -3.00 -2.01 14.32
CA SER A 114 -1.85 -2.90 14.08
C SER A 114 -0.57 -2.09 14.04
N ILE A 115 0.56 -2.78 14.17
CA ILE A 115 1.87 -2.15 14.33
C ILE A 115 2.26 -1.33 13.07
N CYS A 116 1.76 -1.74 11.89
CA CYS A 116 1.93 -0.98 10.66
C CYS A 116 1.05 0.28 10.55
N VAL A 117 0.00 0.43 11.36
CA VAL A 117 -0.90 1.59 11.33
C VAL A 117 -0.44 2.61 12.38
N PRO A 118 -0.14 3.86 11.99
CA PRO A 118 0.17 4.94 12.93
C PRO A 118 -0.93 5.22 13.96
#